data_AF-A0A4P8QM04-F1
#
_entry.id   AF-A0A4P8QM04-F1
#
_cell.length_a   1.000
_cell.length_b   1.000
_cell.length_c   1.000
_cell.angle_alpha   90.00
_cell.angle_beta   90.00
_cell.angle_gamma   90.00
#
_symmetry.space_group_name_H-M   'P 1'
#
loop_
_entity.id
_entity.type
_entity.pdbx_description
1 polymer ?
#
loop_
_entity_poly.entity_id
_entity_poly.type
_entity_poly.pdbx_seq_one_letter_code
_entity_poly.pdbx_strand_id
1 'polypeptide(L)' 'MNRTHVVERAYQLARTNDCLNTGDVVKALSGEGYSGAEISHFQGSSIRADLNRICKMPKPEAA' A
#
# COMPACT_ATOMS: atom_id res chain seq x y z
N MET A 1 5.69 0.77 -21.37
CA MET A 1 5.55 1.69 -20.21
C MET A 1 4.47 1.10 -19.31
N ASN A 2 4.77 0.05 -18.54
CA ASN A 2 3.76 -0.69 -17.75
C ASN A 2 4.09 -0.54 -16.26
N ARG A 3 4.06 0.70 -15.75
CA ARG A 3 4.20 0.92 -14.31
C ARG A 3 2.83 0.70 -13.67
N THR A 4 2.75 -0.23 -12.73
CA THR A 4 1.53 -0.48 -11.93
C THR A 4 1.11 0.81 -11.25
N HIS A 5 -0.19 1.13 -11.30
CA HIS A 5 -0.73 2.33 -10.70
C HIS A 5 -0.45 2.34 -9.20
N VAL A 6 -0.13 3.51 -8.63
CA VAL A 6 0.31 3.65 -7.23
C VAL A 6 -0.67 3.00 -6.26
N VAL A 7 -1.98 3.13 -6.52
CA VAL A 7 -3.04 2.53 -5.70
C VAL A 7 -2.97 1.01 -5.75
N GLU A 8 -2.91 0.41 -6.94
CA GLU A 8 -2.80 -1.04 -7.08
C GLU A 8 -1.54 -1.57 -6.39
N ARG A 9 -0.42 -0.84 -6.52
CA ARG A 9 0.82 -1.22 -5.86
C ARG A 9 0.70 -1.13 -4.33
N ALA A 10 0.03 -0.13 -3.80
CA ALA A 10 -0.28 -0.03 -2.38
C ALA A 10 -1.09 -1.23 -1.88
N TYR A 11 -2.09 -1.68 -2.64
CA TYR A 11 -2.88 -2.86 -2.29
C TYR A 11 -2.05 -4.15 -2.32
N GLN A 12 -1.13 -4.29 -3.28
CA GLN A 12 -0.19 -5.41 -3.31
C GLN A 12 0.70 -5.40 -2.07
N LEU A 13 1.30 -4.25 -1.74
CA LEU A 13 2.15 -4.07 -0.58
C LEU A 13 1.40 -4.33 0.73
N ALA A 14 0.17 -3.84 0.87
CA ALA A 14 -0.67 -4.09 2.05
C ALA A 14 -0.98 -5.58 2.25
N ARG A 15 -0.96 -6.39 1.19
CA ARG A 15 -1.11 -7.85 1.26
C ARG A 15 0.20 -8.59 1.57
N THR A 16 1.35 -7.92 1.55
CA THR A 16 2.64 -8.51 1.96
C THR A 16 2.85 -8.39 3.47
N ASN A 17 3.66 -9.28 4.05
CA ASN A 17 3.98 -9.21 5.48
C ASN A 17 4.95 -8.07 5.85
N ASP A 18 5.52 -7.39 4.86
CA ASP A 18 6.39 -6.23 5.05
C ASP A 18 5.62 -4.96 5.46
N CYS A 19 4.33 -4.88 5.16
CA CYS A 19 3.50 -3.72 5.49
C CYS A 19 2.51 -4.04 6.62
N LEU A 20 2.67 -3.37 7.76
CA LEU A 20 1.78 -3.52 8.93
C LEU A 20 0.73 -2.41 9.03
N ASN A 21 0.97 -1.29 8.36
CA ASN A 21 0.06 -0.15 8.31
C ASN A 21 0.26 0.64 7.01
N THR A 22 -0.63 1.60 6.75
CA THR A 22 -0.56 2.47 5.56
C THR A 22 0.73 3.30 5.48
N GLY A 23 1.34 3.62 6.61
CA GLY A 23 2.63 4.32 6.64
C GLY A 23 3.76 3.48 6.05
N ASP A 24 3.81 2.18 6.34
CA ASP A 24 4.77 1.25 5.72
C ASP A 24 4.51 1.12 4.22
N VAL A 25 3.24 1.04 3.81
CA VAL A 25 2.86 1.02 2.38
C VAL A 25 3.37 2.27 1.66
N VAL A 26 3.14 3.46 2.23
CA VAL A 26 3.60 4.73 1.66
C VAL A 26 5.13 4.82 1.61
N LYS A 27 5.82 4.33 2.64
CA LYS A 27 7.29 4.26 2.65
C LYS A 27 7.81 3.33 1.56
N ALA A 28 7.22 2.15 1.42
CA ALA A 28 7.59 1.19 0.38
C ALA A 28 7.36 1.77 -1.03
N LEU A 29 6.22 2.42 -1.27
CA LEU A 29 5.97 3.15 -2.52
C LEU A 29 6.99 4.26 -2.79
N SER A 30 7.35 5.03 -1.75
CA SER A 30 8.39 6.06 -1.89
C SER A 30 9.74 5.45 -2.28
N GLY A 31 10.09 4.31 -1.69
CA GLY A 31 11.30 3.54 -2.02
C GLY A 31 11.29 2.95 -3.42
N GLU A 32 10.11 2.61 -3.96
CA GLU A 32 9.92 2.19 -5.35
C GLU A 32 9.94 3.36 -6.36
N GLY A 33 10.13 4.60 -5.87
CA GLY A 33 10.25 5.80 -6.70
C GLY A 33 8.91 6.36 -7.16
N TYR A 34 7.80 6.07 -6.47
CA TYR A 34 6.53 6.75 -6.71
C TYR A 34 6.63 8.19 -6.23
N SER A 35 6.06 9.12 -7.00
CA SER A 35 6.14 10.55 -6.72
C SER A 35 5.26 10.93 -5.54
N GLY A 36 5.62 11.99 -4.80
CA GLY A 36 4.79 12.52 -3.72
C GLY A 36 3.36 12.88 -4.16
N ALA A 37 3.17 13.31 -5.40
CA ALA A 37 1.85 13.57 -5.99
C ALA A 37 1.01 12.28 -6.11
N GLU A 38 1.62 11.17 -6.49
CA GLU A 38 0.97 9.85 -6.54
C GLU A 38 0.65 9.35 -5.12
N ILE A 39 1.56 9.62 -4.17
CA ILE A 39 1.37 9.24 -2.77
C ILE A 39 0.28 10.09 -2.09
N SER A 40 0.02 11.31 -2.56
CA SER A 40 -1.03 12.18 -2.01
C SER A 40 -2.42 11.55 -2.08
N HIS A 41 -2.68 10.60 -2.99
CA HIS A 41 -3.91 9.81 -3.00
C HIS A 41 -4.14 9.02 -1.69
N PHE A 42 -3.07 8.65 -0.96
CA PHE A 42 -3.17 7.95 0.33
C PHE A 42 -3.33 8.87 1.53
N GLN A 43 -3.37 10.19 1.34
CA GLN A 43 -3.66 11.11 2.44
C GLN A 43 -5.15 11.10 2.83
N GLY A 44 -6.03 10.59 1.96
CA GLY A 44 -7.46 10.46 2.23
C GLY A 44 -7.76 9.42 3.32
N SER A 45 -8.64 9.78 4.27
CA SER A 45 -8.99 8.94 5.43
C SER A 45 -9.56 7.57 5.03
N SER A 46 -10.35 7.49 3.96
CA SER A 46 -10.99 6.23 3.52
C SER A 46 -9.98 5.21 3.01
N ILE A 47 -9.07 5.61 2.10
CA ILE A 47 -8.01 4.74 1.58
C ILE A 47 -7.07 4.30 2.70
N ARG A 48 -6.74 5.22 3.62
CA ARG A 48 -5.90 4.90 4.78
C ARG A 48 -6.52 3.84 5.67
N ALA A 49 -7.80 3.98 5.99
CA ALA A 49 -8.52 2.98 6.78
C ALA A 49 -8.57 1.63 6.08
N ASP A 50 -8.79 1.61 4.77
CA ASP A 50 -8.86 0.40 3.97
C ASP A 50 -7.51 -0.34 3.88
N LEU A 51 -6.43 0.36 3.53
CA LEU A 51 -5.08 -0.22 3.50
C LEU A 51 -4.65 -0.76 4.87
N ASN A 52 -4.94 -0.01 5.94
CA ASN A 52 -4.63 -0.45 7.30
C ASN A 52 -5.44 -1.70 7.69
N ARG A 53 -6.70 -1.79 7.24
CA ARG A 53 -7.53 -2.98 7.43
C ARG A 53 -6.91 -4.18 6.73
N ILE A 54 -6.45 -4.03 5.50
CA ILE A 54 -5.85 -5.10 4.69
C ILE A 54 -4.51 -5.54 5.26
N CYS A 55 -3.66 -4.60 5.69
CA CYS A 55 -2.39 -4.93 6.34
C CYS A 55 -2.58 -5.83 7.57
N LYS A 56 -3.70 -5.63 8.29
CA LYS A 56 -4.10 -6.36 9.49
C LYS A 56 -4.93 -7.62 9.21
N MET A 57 -5.37 -7.84 7.98
CA MET A 57 -6.05 -9.07 7.65
C MET A 57 -5.07 -10.24 7.75
N PRO A 58 -5.48 -11.38 8.33
CA PRO A 58 -4.69 -12.59 8.27
C PRO A 58 -4.47 -12.91 6.78
N LYS A 59 -3.21 -12.82 6.35
CA LYS A 59 -2.85 -13.18 4.99
C LYS A 59 -3.09 -14.68 4.87
N PRO A 60 -3.74 -15.14 3.79
CA PRO A 60 -3.86 -16.57 3.57
C PRO A 60 -2.44 -17.12 3.54
N GLU A 61 -2.07 -17.84 4.59
CA GLU A 61 -0.91 -18.71 4.60
C GLU A 61 -1.11 -19.60 3.37
N ALA A 62 -0.16 -19.54 2.44
CA ALA A 62 -0.23 -20.32 1.22
C ALA A 62 -0.42 -21.79 1.63
N ALA A 63 -1.63 -22.30 1.42
CA ALA A 63 -1.97 -23.71 1.61
C ALA A 63 -1.31 -24.56 0.54
#